data_AF-A0A7J8XAG9-F1
#
_entry.id   AF-A0A7J8XAG9-F1
#
_cell.length_a   1.000
_cell.length_b   1.000
_cell.length_c   1.000
_cell.angle_alpha   90.00
_cell.angle_beta   90.00
_cell.angle_gamma   90.00
#
_symmetry.space_group_name_H-M   'P 1'
#
loop_
_entity.id
_entity.type
_entity.pdbx_description
1 polymer ?
#
loop_
_entity_poly.entity_id
_entity_poly.type
_entity_poly.pdbx_seq_one_letter_code
_entity_poly.pdbx_strand_id
1 'polypeptide(L)'
;MCALAPFPTPNWPLLNPIGHQLNYIYENNETLDSVPQATFDPCVVKKLNHNASERHRRKTVNSLFSSLRSLLPLADQMKKVSIPATVSEAVKYIPELQEQVERLIHKKEELLLRISQQGGIKRCSDGRCSSSATVSINRLISDSEVVIQITLRKDRVAPKTTYQLRESDIEALRGKLLALCN
;
A
#
# COMPACT_ATOMS: atom_id res chain seq x y z
N MET A 1 -50.46 -18.71 21.36
CA MET A 1 -49.35 -19.43 20.70
C MET A 1 -48.65 -18.42 19.79
N CYS A 2 -47.46 -17.97 20.14
CA CYS A 2 -46.75 -16.96 19.35
C CYS A 2 -46.00 -17.66 18.22
N ALA A 3 -46.40 -17.43 16.97
CA ALA A 3 -45.68 -17.88 15.80
C ALA A 3 -44.41 -17.04 15.64
N LEU A 4 -43.24 -17.67 15.73
CA LEU A 4 -41.97 -17.05 15.39
C LEU A 4 -41.90 -16.95 13.86
N ALA A 5 -41.95 -15.74 13.32
CA ALA A 5 -41.65 -15.49 11.92
C ALA A 5 -40.20 -15.92 11.61
N PRO A 6 -39.91 -16.48 10.42
CA PRO A 6 -38.55 -16.79 10.02
C PRO A 6 -37.75 -15.49 9.89
N PHE A 7 -36.61 -15.38 10.57
CA PHE A 7 -35.69 -14.27 10.38
C PHE A 7 -35.18 -14.26 8.93
N PRO A 8 -35.17 -13.11 8.24
CA PRO A 8 -34.56 -13.00 6.91
C PRO A 8 -33.05 -13.23 7.05
N THR A 9 -32.53 -14.27 6.40
CA THR A 9 -31.09 -14.51 6.31
C THR A 9 -30.46 -13.43 5.43
N PRO A 10 -29.46 -12.68 5.91
CA PRO A 10 -28.68 -11.79 5.06
C PRO A 10 -27.92 -12.65 4.05
N ASN A 11 -28.27 -12.47 2.79
CA ASN A 11 -27.57 -12.87 1.59
C ASN A 11 -26.18 -12.20 1.54
N TRP A 12 -25.27 -12.71 2.36
CA TRP A 12 -23.83 -12.40 2.31
C TRP A 12 -23.17 -13.21 1.18
N PRO A 13 -22.25 -12.63 0.38
CA PRO A 13 -21.90 -13.18 -0.92
C PRO A 13 -21.10 -14.48 -0.81
N LEU A 14 -21.57 -15.48 -1.56
CA LEU A 14 -20.84 -16.66 -1.98
C LEU A 14 -19.72 -16.27 -2.96
N LEU A 15 -18.63 -15.69 -2.47
CA LEU A 15 -17.35 -16.09 -3.05
C LEU A 15 -16.94 -17.33 -2.29
N ASN A 16 -17.28 -18.49 -2.83
CA ASN A 16 -16.60 -19.73 -2.50
C ASN A 16 -15.24 -19.69 -3.24
N PRO A 17 -14.08 -19.59 -2.56
CA PRO A 17 -12.81 -19.95 -3.18
C PRO A 17 -12.56 -21.46 -3.03
N ILE A 18 -13.52 -22.23 -2.47
CA ILE A 18 -13.35 -23.65 -2.15
C ILE A 18 -13.98 -24.50 -3.25
N GLY A 19 -13.46 -24.30 -4.46
CA GLY A 19 -13.44 -25.31 -5.52
C GLY A 19 -12.14 -26.12 -5.46
N HIS A 20 -11.56 -26.33 -4.27
CA HIS A 20 -10.39 -27.20 -4.11
C HIS A 20 -10.85 -28.55 -3.55
N GLN A 21 -11.10 -29.45 -4.51
CA GLN A 21 -10.79 -30.87 -4.46
C GLN A 21 -11.34 -31.63 -3.23
N LEU A 22 -12.43 -32.39 -3.46
CA LEU A 22 -12.70 -33.63 -2.74
C LEU A 22 -11.64 -34.71 -3.07
N ASN A 23 -10.35 -34.37 -3.00
CA ASN A 23 -9.25 -35.32 -3.07
C ASN A 23 -8.50 -35.28 -1.74
N TYR A 24 -9.13 -35.83 -0.70
CA TYR A 24 -8.40 -36.33 0.46
C TYR A 24 -8.43 -37.85 0.40
N ILE A 25 -7.43 -38.37 -0.32
CA ILE A 25 -6.77 -39.68 -0.13
C ILE A 25 -7.66 -40.93 -0.30
N TYR A 26 -7.81 -41.38 -1.55
CA TYR A 26 -7.72 -42.81 -1.87
C TYR A 26 -7.17 -42.99 -3.29
N GLU A 27 -5.92 -42.60 -3.50
CA GLU A 27 -5.10 -43.12 -4.59
C GLU A 27 -3.73 -43.47 -3.98
N ASN A 28 -3.63 -44.71 -3.51
CA ASN A 28 -2.36 -45.40 -3.33
C ASN A 28 -2.53 -46.74 -4.05
N ASN A 29 -2.20 -46.73 -5.33
CA ASN A 29 -2.07 -47.89 -6.18
C ASN A 29 -0.60 -48.32 -6.23
N GLU A 30 0.05 -48.54 -5.09
CA GLU A 30 1.33 -49.28 -5.08
C GLU A 30 1.32 -50.39 -4.03
N THR A 31 1.49 -51.59 -4.57
CA THR A 31 1.72 -52.89 -3.97
C THR A 31 2.57 -52.83 -2.70
N LEU A 32 1.97 -53.14 -1.55
CA LEU A 32 2.69 -53.57 -0.37
C LEU A 32 1.91 -54.68 0.33
N ASP A 33 2.52 -55.86 0.31
CA ASP A 33 2.09 -57.07 1.00
C ASP A 33 1.90 -56.82 2.52
N SER A 34 0.84 -57.43 3.03
CA SER A 34 0.68 -57.85 4.44
C SER A 34 0.54 -56.76 5.52
N VAL A 35 -0.64 -56.15 5.62
CA VAL A 35 -1.14 -55.52 6.87
C VAL A 35 -2.51 -56.11 7.19
N PRO A 36 -2.85 -56.47 8.45
CA PRO A 36 -4.15 -57.03 8.78
C PRO A 36 -5.23 -56.01 8.43
N GLN A 37 -6.12 -56.42 7.53
CA GLN A 37 -7.24 -55.62 7.05
C GLN A 37 -8.23 -55.42 8.21
N ALA A 38 -7.95 -54.44 9.06
CA ALA A 38 -8.92 -53.90 9.99
C ALA A 38 -10.04 -53.30 9.15
N THR A 39 -11.16 -54.01 9.08
CA THR A 39 -12.44 -53.51 8.57
C THR A 39 -12.86 -52.33 9.46
N PHE A 40 -12.33 -51.14 9.16
CA PHE A 40 -12.77 -49.93 9.81
C PHE A 40 -14.24 -49.72 9.46
N ASP A 41 -15.10 -49.78 10.48
CA ASP A 41 -16.50 -49.44 10.37
C ASP A 41 -16.62 -48.10 9.61
N PRO A 42 -17.33 -48.07 8.47
CA PRO A 42 -17.53 -46.85 7.67
C PRO A 42 -17.99 -45.64 8.50
N CYS A 43 -18.71 -45.87 9.60
CA CYS A 43 -19.11 -44.83 10.55
C CYS A 43 -17.90 -44.15 11.22
N VAL A 44 -16.90 -44.94 11.62
CA VAL A 44 -15.66 -44.44 12.26
C VAL A 44 -14.83 -43.63 11.27
N VAL A 45 -14.68 -44.10 10.03
CA VAL A 45 -13.95 -43.38 8.98
C VAL A 45 -14.60 -42.03 8.69
N LYS A 46 -15.93 -41.99 8.53
CA LYS A 46 -16.69 -40.75 8.34
C LYS A 46 -16.51 -39.77 9.50
N LYS A 47 -16.53 -40.27 10.74
CA LYS A 47 -16.31 -39.45 11.94
C LYS A 47 -14.89 -38.87 11.99
N LEU A 48 -13.87 -39.65 11.65
CA LEU A 48 -12.48 -39.18 11.61
C LEU A 48 -12.30 -38.10 10.53
N ASN A 49 -12.83 -38.32 9.33
CA ASN A 49 -12.75 -37.34 8.25
C ASN A 49 -13.49 -36.03 8.61
N HIS A 50 -14.69 -36.13 9.19
CA HIS A 50 -15.43 -34.97 9.68
C HIS A 50 -14.62 -34.19 10.74
N ASN A 51 -14.00 -34.87 11.70
CA ASN A 51 -13.15 -34.24 12.72
C ASN A 51 -11.91 -33.58 12.12
N ALA A 52 -11.27 -34.20 11.13
CA ALA A 52 -10.11 -33.65 10.45
C ALA A 52 -10.48 -32.39 9.66
N SER A 53 -11.56 -32.45 8.88
CA SER A 53 -12.12 -31.32 8.14
C SER A 53 -12.49 -30.17 9.06
N GLU A 54 -13.18 -30.44 10.16
CA GLU A 54 -13.57 -29.40 11.13
C GLU A 54 -12.35 -28.80 11.86
N ARG A 55 -11.33 -29.62 12.16
CA ARG A 55 -10.06 -29.11 12.69
C ARG A 55 -9.38 -28.19 11.68
N HIS A 56 -9.34 -28.57 10.40
CA HIS A 56 -8.77 -27.74 9.35
C HIS A 56 -9.53 -26.41 9.24
N ARG A 57 -10.86 -26.44 9.19
CA ARG A 57 -11.71 -25.24 9.16
C ARG A 57 -11.39 -24.28 10.31
N ARG A 58 -11.30 -24.80 11.56
CA ARG A 58 -10.92 -23.97 12.73
C ARG A 58 -9.52 -23.38 12.62
N LYS A 59 -8.55 -24.15 12.11
CA LYS A 59 -7.19 -23.64 11.86
C LYS A 59 -7.20 -22.50 10.84
N THR A 60 -7.92 -22.65 9.74
CA THR A 60 -8.04 -21.61 8.70
C THR A 60 -8.65 -20.33 9.26
N VAL A 61 -9.76 -20.44 9.99
CA VAL A 61 -10.41 -19.28 10.63
C VAL A 61 -9.48 -18.58 11.62
N ASN A 62 -8.78 -19.33 12.48
CA ASN A 62 -7.83 -18.74 13.42
C ASN A 62 -6.63 -18.08 12.73
N SER A 63 -6.18 -18.63 11.60
CA SER A 63 -5.15 -18.01 10.76
C SER A 63 -5.62 -16.66 10.23
N LEU A 64 -6.85 -16.56 9.74
CA LEU A 64 -7.41 -15.31 9.23
C LEU A 64 -7.49 -14.23 10.33
N PHE A 65 -7.92 -14.59 11.54
CA PHE A 65 -7.92 -13.66 12.67
C PHE A 65 -6.51 -13.22 13.07
N SER A 66 -5.52 -14.11 12.97
CA SER A 66 -4.12 -13.78 13.22
C SER A 66 -3.60 -12.78 12.16
N SER A 67 -3.92 -13.00 10.88
CA SER A 67 -3.60 -12.08 9.80
C SER A 67 -4.29 -10.73 10.01
N LEU A 68 -5.59 -10.71 10.30
CA LEU A 68 -6.34 -9.47 10.58
C LEU A 68 -5.66 -8.67 11.70
N ARG A 69 -5.29 -9.35 12.78
CA ARG A 69 -4.64 -8.74 13.93
C ARG A 69 -3.29 -8.09 13.59
N SER A 70 -2.52 -8.68 12.69
CA SER A 70 -1.23 -8.13 12.24
C SER A 70 -1.35 -6.84 11.42
N LEU A 71 -2.55 -6.55 10.87
CA LEU A 71 -2.83 -5.36 10.08
C LEU A 71 -3.34 -4.18 10.92
N LEU A 72 -3.67 -4.41 12.19
CA LEU A 72 -4.12 -3.37 13.10
C LEU A 72 -2.94 -2.54 13.65
N PRO A 73 -3.17 -1.32 14.15
CA PRO A 73 -2.14 -0.50 14.76
C PRO A 73 -1.35 -1.24 15.85
N LEU A 74 -0.04 -0.96 15.95
CA LEU A 74 0.88 -1.68 16.84
C LEU A 74 0.45 -1.66 18.32
N ALA A 75 -0.19 -0.55 18.75
CA ALA A 75 -0.75 -0.39 20.09
C ALA A 75 -1.79 -1.48 20.43
N ASP A 76 -2.52 -1.93 19.41
CA ASP A 76 -3.56 -2.95 19.56
C ASP A 76 -3.04 -4.35 19.33
N GLN A 77 -1.84 -4.54 18.76
CA GLN A 77 -1.20 -5.85 18.57
C GLN A 77 -0.60 -6.41 19.87
N MET A 78 -0.04 -5.55 20.72
CA MET A 78 0.74 -5.94 21.91
C MET A 78 -0.11 -6.53 23.04
N LYS A 79 -1.43 -6.31 23.03
CA LYS A 79 -2.35 -6.84 24.04
C LYS A 79 -2.77 -8.26 23.68
N LYS A 80 -3.01 -9.15 24.63
CA LYS A 80 -3.65 -10.44 24.32
C LYS A 80 -5.16 -10.20 24.18
N VAL A 81 -5.63 -9.84 23.00
CA VAL A 81 -7.07 -9.58 22.78
C VAL A 81 -7.80 -10.83 22.26
N SER A 82 -9.08 -10.93 22.59
CA SER A 82 -9.96 -11.98 22.11
C SER A 82 -10.32 -11.77 20.64
N ILE A 83 -10.87 -12.81 19.99
CA ILE A 83 -11.37 -12.70 18.61
C ILE A 83 -12.41 -11.57 18.47
N PRO A 84 -13.45 -11.46 19.32
CA PRO A 84 -14.41 -10.36 19.23
C PRO A 84 -13.75 -8.99 19.37
N ALA A 85 -12.79 -8.83 20.28
CA ALA A 85 -12.09 -7.57 20.47
C ALA A 85 -11.24 -7.18 19.23
N THR A 86 -10.61 -8.16 18.57
CA THR A 86 -9.89 -7.93 17.29
C THR A 86 -10.84 -7.39 16.22
N VAL A 87 -12.04 -7.96 16.12
CA VAL A 87 -13.05 -7.52 15.16
C VAL A 87 -13.55 -6.11 15.50
N SER A 88 -13.81 -5.82 16.77
CA SER A 88 -14.22 -4.48 17.21
C SER A 88 -13.20 -3.41 16.84
N GLU A 89 -11.90 -3.67 17.04
CA GLU A 89 -10.85 -2.72 16.67
C GLU A 89 -10.75 -2.54 15.15
N ALA A 90 -10.87 -3.62 14.37
CA ALA A 90 -10.88 -3.53 12.91
C ALA A 90 -12.04 -2.67 12.40
N VAL A 91 -13.24 -2.85 12.95
CA VAL A 91 -14.42 -2.05 12.58
C VAL A 91 -14.23 -0.57 12.88
N LYS A 92 -13.52 -0.23 13.97
CA LYS A 92 -13.19 1.14 14.33
C LYS A 92 -12.08 1.72 13.43
N TYR A 93 -11.07 0.92 13.10
CA TYR A 93 -9.90 1.40 12.36
C TYR A 93 -10.18 1.67 10.87
N ILE A 94 -11.09 0.93 10.24
CA ILE A 94 -11.45 1.14 8.82
C ILE A 94 -11.87 2.59 8.52
N PRO A 95 -12.86 3.21 9.23
CA PRO A 95 -13.25 4.59 8.96
C PRO A 95 -12.15 5.60 9.29
N GLU A 96 -11.36 5.37 10.35
CA GLU A 96 -10.20 6.24 10.66
C GLU A 96 -9.17 6.26 9.52
N LEU A 97 -8.95 5.11 8.87
CA LEU A 97 -8.05 4.99 7.73
C LEU A 97 -8.64 5.66 6.48
N GLN A 98 -9.96 5.54 6.26
CA GLN A 98 -10.65 6.21 5.16
C GLN A 98 -10.53 7.74 5.26
N GLU A 99 -10.74 8.31 6.45
CA GLU A 99 -10.60 9.75 6.70
C GLU A 99 -9.14 10.21 6.47
N GLN A 100 -8.16 9.42 6.88
CA GLN A 100 -6.75 9.71 6.62
C GLN A 100 -6.44 9.79 5.13
N VAL A 101 -6.96 8.87 4.32
CA VAL A 101 -6.78 8.88 2.86
C VAL A 101 -7.42 10.12 2.25
N GLU A 102 -8.64 10.46 2.63
CA GLU A 102 -9.34 11.65 2.12
C GLU A 102 -8.59 12.95 2.46
N ARG A 103 -8.12 13.09 3.71
CA ARG A 103 -7.30 14.24 4.11
C ARG A 103 -6.00 14.34 3.31
N LEU A 104 -5.36 13.23 2.98
CA LEU A 104 -4.15 13.21 2.16
C LEU A 104 -4.44 13.60 0.71
N ILE A 105 -5.58 13.17 0.15
CA ILE A 105 -6.03 13.58 -1.18
C ILE A 105 -6.25 15.10 -1.24
N HIS A 106 -7.01 15.66 -0.30
CA HIS A 106 -7.25 17.12 -0.25
C HIS A 106 -5.93 17.91 -0.11
N LYS A 107 -5.01 17.46 0.76
CA LYS A 107 -3.69 18.10 0.90
C LYS A 107 -2.89 18.06 -0.40
N LYS A 108 -2.92 16.93 -1.12
CA LYS A 108 -2.26 16.80 -2.43
C LYS A 108 -2.83 17.80 -3.42
N GLU A 109 -4.16 17.91 -3.51
CA GLU A 109 -4.84 18.82 -4.43
C GLU A 109 -4.53 20.29 -4.09
N GLU A 110 -4.56 20.65 -2.81
CA GLU A 110 -4.20 21.99 -2.34
C GLU A 110 -2.77 22.37 -2.75
N LEU A 111 -1.81 21.45 -2.56
CA LEU A 111 -0.42 21.67 -2.95
C LEU A 111 -0.28 21.83 -4.48
N LEU A 112 -1.00 21.03 -5.27
CA LEU A 112 -1.00 21.16 -6.73
C LEU A 112 -1.58 22.51 -7.19
N LEU A 113 -2.65 22.99 -6.54
CA LEU A 113 -3.21 24.31 -6.82
C LEU A 113 -2.21 25.43 -6.48
N ARG A 114 -1.53 25.35 -5.32
CA ARG A 114 -0.50 26.33 -4.93
C ARG A 114 0.65 26.36 -5.92
N ILE A 115 1.14 25.20 -6.36
CA ILE A 115 2.20 25.10 -7.39
C ILE A 115 1.75 25.73 -8.71
N SER A 116 0.52 25.43 -9.15
CA SER A 116 -0.03 26.03 -10.37
C SER A 116 -0.17 27.55 -10.28
N GLN A 117 -0.55 28.09 -9.11
CA GLN A 117 -0.66 29.53 -8.88
C GLN A 117 0.71 30.22 -8.78
N GLN A 118 1.72 29.53 -8.24
CA GLN A 118 3.07 30.05 -8.09
C GLN A 118 3.94 29.89 -9.36
N GLY A 119 3.43 29.23 -10.40
CA GLY A 119 4.00 29.23 -11.76
C GLY A 119 4.06 30.61 -12.45
N GLY A 120 3.46 31.64 -11.83
CA GLY A 120 3.69 33.04 -12.19
C GLY A 120 5.01 33.54 -11.63
N ILE A 121 6.10 33.35 -12.38
CA ILE A 121 7.35 34.11 -12.21
C ILE A 121 6.99 35.58 -12.01
N LYS A 122 7.25 36.13 -10.82
CA LYS A 122 7.27 37.58 -10.59
C LYS A 122 8.38 38.11 -11.49
N ARG A 123 8.02 38.57 -12.69
CA ARG A 123 8.94 39.32 -13.54
C ARG A 123 9.23 40.62 -12.81
N CYS A 124 10.34 40.69 -12.09
CA CYS A 124 10.99 41.96 -11.81
C CYS A 124 11.31 42.58 -13.18
N SER A 125 10.44 43.46 -13.63
CA SER A 125 10.70 44.33 -14.78
C SER A 125 11.21 45.66 -14.25
N ASP A 126 12.37 45.62 -13.59
CA ASP A 126 13.25 46.78 -13.67
C ASP A 126 13.91 46.75 -15.05
N GLY A 127 13.62 47.80 -15.82
CA GLY A 127 13.93 47.90 -17.23
C GLY A 127 15.42 48.02 -17.51
N ARG A 128 16.12 46.88 -17.64
CA ARG A 128 17.20 46.62 -18.61
C ARG A 128 17.84 45.26 -18.31
N CYS A 129 17.52 44.24 -19.09
CA CYS A 129 18.40 43.07 -19.17
C CYS A 129 18.26 42.40 -20.56
N SER A 130 19.29 42.56 -21.39
CA SER A 130 19.33 42.10 -22.78
C SER A 130 19.74 40.63 -22.96
N SER A 131 19.55 39.76 -21.96
CA SER A 131 19.73 38.31 -22.13
C SER A 131 18.79 37.57 -21.19
N SER A 132 17.84 36.76 -21.70
CA SER A 132 16.97 35.96 -20.81
C SER A 132 17.39 34.51 -20.87
N ALA A 133 18.25 34.16 -19.92
CA ALA A 133 18.17 32.84 -19.36
C ALA A 133 16.90 32.76 -18.48
N THR A 134 16.12 31.69 -18.63
CA THR A 134 15.07 31.31 -17.67
C THR A 134 15.61 30.15 -16.85
N VAL A 135 15.57 30.27 -15.53
CA VAL A 135 16.00 29.21 -14.61
C VAL A 135 14.78 28.72 -13.83
N SER A 136 14.56 27.41 -13.82
CA SER A 136 13.55 26.74 -12.99
C SER A 136 14.21 25.72 -12.07
N ILE A 137 13.66 25.57 -10.87
CA ILE A 137 14.17 24.68 -9.83
C ILE A 137 13.01 23.75 -9.43
N ASN A 138 13.17 22.45 -9.69
CA ASN A 138 12.20 21.43 -9.30
C ASN A 138 12.79 20.55 -8.18
N ARG A 139 12.10 20.47 -7.06
CA ARG A 139 12.41 19.54 -5.97
C ARG A 139 11.85 18.17 -6.32
N LEU A 140 12.70 17.14 -6.33
CA LEU A 140 12.27 15.77 -6.65
C LEU A 140 11.59 15.13 -5.42
N ILE A 141 11.05 13.92 -5.61
CA ILE A 141 10.34 13.15 -4.58
C ILE A 141 11.20 12.87 -3.32
N SER A 142 12.52 13.01 -3.39
CA SER A 142 13.44 12.91 -2.25
C SER A 142 13.85 14.30 -1.74
N ASP A 143 13.92 14.47 -0.42
CA ASP A 143 14.29 15.74 0.23
C ASP A 143 15.75 16.16 0.00
N SER A 144 16.55 15.30 -0.62
CA SER A 144 17.98 15.52 -0.89
C SER A 144 18.31 15.90 -2.33
N GLU A 145 17.35 15.87 -3.26
CA GLU A 145 17.63 16.05 -4.69
C GLU A 145 16.81 17.19 -5.30
N VAL A 146 17.52 18.07 -6.02
CA VAL A 146 16.92 19.23 -6.71
C VAL A 146 17.44 19.26 -8.14
N VAL A 147 16.53 19.45 -9.09
CA VAL A 147 16.83 19.58 -10.52
C VAL A 147 16.73 21.06 -10.91
N ILE A 148 17.84 21.60 -11.43
CA ILE A 148 17.92 22.98 -11.92
C ILE A 148 17.92 22.95 -13.45
N GLN A 149 16.90 23.51 -14.07
CA GLN A 149 16.80 23.62 -15.53
C GLN A 149 17.07 25.07 -15.96
N ILE A 150 18.10 25.25 -16.79
CA ILE A 150 18.52 26.56 -17.30
C ILE A 150 18.27 26.58 -18.81
N THR A 151 17.36 27.44 -19.25
CA THR A 151 17.04 27.63 -20.68
C THR A 151 17.58 28.97 -21.14
N LEU A 152 18.48 28.99 -22.13
CA LEU A 152 19.00 30.21 -22.74
C LEU A 152 18.37 30.42 -24.12
N ARG A 153 17.86 31.63 -24.38
CA ARG A 153 17.47 32.04 -25.73
C ARG A 153 18.74 32.33 -26.56
N LYS A 154 18.90 31.62 -27.68
CA LYS A 154 20.02 31.81 -28.61
C LYS A 154 19.74 33.02 -29.50
N ASP A 155 20.23 34.19 -29.13
CA ASP A 155 20.44 35.29 -30.05
C ASP A 155 21.65 35.00 -30.95
N ARG A 156 21.56 35.42 -32.21
CA ARG A 156 22.37 34.96 -33.34
C ARG A 156 23.87 35.23 -33.15
N VAL A 157 24.60 34.31 -32.51
CA VAL A 157 26.07 34.23 -32.54
C VAL A 157 26.50 32.74 -32.61
N ALA A 158 27.62 32.50 -33.29
CA ALA A 158 28.13 31.22 -33.80
C ALA A 158 28.13 30.04 -32.79
N PRO A 159 28.03 28.78 -33.28
CA PRO A 159 27.92 27.61 -32.42
C PRO A 159 29.28 27.26 -31.82
N LYS A 160 29.53 27.69 -30.58
CA LYS A 160 30.46 27.05 -29.63
C LYS A 160 30.34 27.74 -28.27
N THR A 161 29.38 27.33 -27.46
CA THR A 161 29.44 27.58 -26.02
C THR A 161 29.17 26.27 -25.30
N THR A 162 30.18 25.41 -25.31
CA THR A 162 30.29 24.38 -24.28
C THR A 162 30.62 25.12 -22.99
N TYR A 163 29.65 25.28 -22.09
CA TYR A 163 29.94 25.77 -20.75
C TYR A 163 30.72 24.66 -20.03
N GLN A 164 32.05 24.77 -20.03
CA GLN A 164 32.90 23.94 -19.19
C GLN A 164 32.78 24.49 -17.75
N LEU A 165 31.74 24.09 -17.04
CA LEU A 165 31.61 24.37 -15.62
C LEU A 165 32.70 23.55 -14.90
N ARG A 166 33.65 24.23 -14.29
CA ARG A 166 34.63 23.56 -13.43
C ARG A 166 33.97 23.22 -12.11
N GLU A 167 34.52 22.24 -11.42
CA GLU A 167 34.01 21.82 -10.11
C GLU A 167 34.00 22.97 -9.09
N SER A 168 34.94 23.92 -9.23
CA SER A 168 34.96 25.18 -8.47
C SER A 168 33.73 26.06 -8.68
N ASP A 169 33.18 26.06 -9.90
CA ASP A 169 32.03 26.90 -10.25
C ASP A 169 30.74 26.32 -9.65
N ILE A 170 30.67 24.99 -9.58
CA ILE A 170 29.59 24.25 -8.92
C ILE A 170 29.63 24.47 -7.41
N GLU A 171 30.82 24.40 -6.80
CA GLU A 171 30.98 24.65 -5.35
C GLU A 171 30.72 26.11 -4.97
N ALA A 172 31.10 27.07 -5.82
CA ALA A 172 30.75 28.47 -5.61
C ALA A 172 29.23 28.72 -5.66
N LEU A 173 28.51 28.01 -6.53
CA LEU A 173 27.05 28.04 -6.58
C LEU A 173 26.43 27.40 -5.34
N ARG A 174 26.97 26.26 -4.87
CA ARG A 174 26.54 25.61 -3.61
C ARG A 174 26.71 26.55 -2.41
N GLY A 175 27.86 27.20 -2.28
CA GLY A 175 28.12 28.15 -1.19
C GLY A 175 27.15 29.33 -1.18
N LYS A 176 26.85 29.89 -2.37
CA LYS A 176 25.86 30.97 -2.51
C LYS A 176 24.43 30.52 -2.21
N LEU A 177 24.07 29.28 -2.59
CA LEU A 177 22.76 28.72 -2.30
C LEU A 177 22.58 28.47 -0.80
N LEU A 178 23.61 27.93 -0.13
CA LEU A 178 23.61 27.74 1.33
C LEU A 178 23.50 29.06 2.10
N ALA A 179 24.11 30.14 1.59
CA ALA A 179 24.00 31.46 2.19
C ALA A 179 22.59 32.10 2.05
N LEU A 180 21.80 31.66 1.06
CA LEU A 180 20.41 32.11 0.88
C LEU A 180 19.40 31.28 1.71
N CYS A 181 19.84 30.16 2.29
CA CYS A 181 19.01 29.27 3.11
C CYS A 181 19.16 29.51 4.63
N ASN A 182 19.89 30.54 5.05
CA ASN A 182 19.98 31.00 6.45
C ASN A 182 19.18 32.28 6.68
#